data_AF-A0A7L8V1I8-F1
#
_entry.id   AF-A0A7L8V1I8-F1
#
_cell.length_a   1.000
_cell.length_b   1.000
_cell.length_c   1.000
_cell.angle_alpha   90.00
_cell.angle_beta   90.00
_cell.angle_gamma   90.00
#
_symmetry.space_group_name_H-M   'P 1'
#
loop_
_entity.id
_entity.type
_entity.pdbx_description
1 polymer ?
#
loop_
_entity_poly.entity_id
_entity_poly.type
_entity_poly.pdbx_seq_one_letter_code
_entity_poly.pdbx_strand_id
1 'polypeptide(L)'
;MIYQARISLQTAALLEYLRQYFEQESGGFVSKGDVLNRAYLISGWTKKHDFDEVWNAIHNTPIPDIKTANLDLPENSNLIKVNINPETHQFIIDIKNQLPVALEAQYVTMGVVIREILKSAYIVINTDYQSTFIKRNNFKFEKMIEKQIETKDTDLKMLIKEAQADINNILDNLASKLDELSHK
;
A
#
# COMPACT_ATOMS: atom_id res chain seq x y z
N MET A 1 23.80 -11.22 -4.53
CA MET A 1 24.19 -10.50 -5.78
C MET A 1 24.38 -9.03 -5.44
N ILE A 2 25.42 -8.37 -5.96
CA ILE A 2 25.61 -6.92 -5.72
C ILE A 2 24.68 -6.14 -6.66
N TYR A 3 23.76 -5.39 -6.08
CA TYR A 3 22.87 -4.47 -6.77
C TYR A 3 23.33 -3.03 -6.55
N GLN A 4 23.32 -2.25 -7.63
CA GLN A 4 23.75 -0.85 -7.60
C GLN A 4 22.78 0.05 -8.36
N ALA A 5 22.34 1.15 -7.72
CA ALA A 5 21.46 2.14 -8.33
C ALA A 5 21.65 3.52 -7.70
N ARG A 6 21.42 4.59 -8.49
CA ARG A 6 21.28 5.95 -7.98
C ARG A 6 19.81 6.25 -7.67
N ILE A 7 19.56 6.86 -6.52
CA ILE A 7 18.24 7.23 -6.01
C ILE A 7 18.23 8.71 -5.61
N SER A 8 17.05 9.30 -5.45
CA SER A 8 16.94 10.65 -4.90
C SER A 8 17.30 10.68 -3.41
N LEU A 9 17.66 11.84 -2.86
CA LEU A 9 17.87 12.00 -1.41
C LEU A 9 16.61 11.68 -0.61
N GLN A 10 15.43 12.01 -1.14
CA GLN A 10 14.16 11.70 -0.50
C GLN A 10 13.91 10.18 -0.45
N THR A 11 14.28 9.45 -1.51
CA THR A 11 14.26 7.99 -1.53
C THR A 11 15.28 7.40 -0.54
N ALA A 12 16.43 8.05 -0.35
CA ALA A 12 17.44 7.60 0.59
C ALA A 12 16.96 7.78 2.04
N ALA A 13 16.26 8.88 2.32
CA ALA A 13 15.58 9.12 3.59
C ALA A 13 14.52 8.03 3.88
N LEU A 14 13.71 7.67 2.87
CA LEU A 14 12.72 6.60 2.99
C LEU A 14 13.36 5.23 3.25
N LEU A 15 14.46 4.93 2.57
CA LEU A 15 15.23 3.71 2.79
C LEU A 15 15.76 3.65 4.23
N GLU A 16 16.31 4.76 4.73
CA GLU A 16 16.87 4.84 6.07
C GLU A 16 15.79 4.76 7.16
N TYR A 17 14.64 5.40 6.94
CA TYR A 17 13.48 5.26 7.81
C TYR A 17 13.04 3.79 7.94
N LEU A 18 12.90 3.07 6.81
CA LEU A 18 12.52 1.66 6.82
C LEU A 18 13.59 0.76 7.46
N ARG A 19 14.88 1.12 7.30
CA ARG A 19 15.98 0.45 7.99
C ARG A 19 15.79 0.54 9.50
N GLN A 20 15.63 1.75 10.04
CA GLN A 20 15.42 1.97 11.47
C GLN A 20 14.18 1.26 11.99
N TYR A 21 13.07 1.29 11.24
CA TYR A 21 11.87 0.53 11.58
C TYR A 21 12.15 -0.97 11.70
N PHE A 22 12.83 -1.58 10.73
CA PHE A 22 13.15 -3.01 10.78
C PHE A 22 14.18 -3.36 11.85
N GLU A 23 15.09 -2.45 12.19
CA GLU A 23 16.02 -2.64 13.32
C GLU A 23 15.27 -2.68 14.65
N GLN A 24 14.32 -1.76 14.83
CA GLN A 24 13.46 -1.75 16.02
C GLN A 24 12.60 -3.02 16.09
N GLU A 25 12.01 -3.44 14.96
CA GLU A 25 11.17 -4.65 14.90
C GLU A 25 11.97 -5.93 15.19
N SER A 26 13.19 -6.05 14.65
CA SER A 26 14.00 -7.27 14.78
C SER A 26 14.99 -7.27 15.96
N GLY A 27 15.14 -6.15 16.68
CA GLY A 27 16.07 -6.02 17.80
C GLY A 27 17.55 -6.14 17.41
N GLY A 28 17.88 -5.93 16.13
CA GLY A 28 19.22 -6.18 15.58
C GLY A 28 19.53 -5.31 14.38
N PHE A 29 20.80 -5.36 13.95
CA PHE A 29 21.26 -4.60 12.79
C PHE A 29 20.56 -5.04 11.51
N VAL A 30 20.12 -4.06 10.70
CA VAL A 30 19.51 -4.29 9.38
C VAL A 30 20.30 -3.51 8.32
N SER A 31 20.79 -4.23 7.32
CA SER A 31 21.49 -3.60 6.20
C SER A 31 20.51 -3.01 5.19
N LYS A 32 20.95 -2.05 4.38
CA LYS A 32 20.14 -1.48 3.28
C LYS A 32 19.69 -2.56 2.25
N GLY A 33 20.47 -3.63 2.10
CA GLY A 33 20.09 -4.77 1.26
C GLY A 33 18.91 -5.54 1.86
N ASP A 34 18.93 -5.75 3.18
CA ASP A 34 17.83 -6.39 3.91
C ASP A 34 16.55 -5.56 3.82
N VAL A 35 16.66 -4.23 3.85
CA VAL A 35 15.49 -3.34 3.65
C VAL A 35 14.84 -3.59 2.30
N LEU A 36 15.60 -3.70 1.20
CA LEU A 36 15.05 -3.99 -0.12
C LEU A 36 14.44 -5.40 -0.20
N ASN A 37 15.11 -6.39 0.39
CA ASN A 37 14.59 -7.76 0.44
C ASN A 37 13.26 -7.82 1.19
N ARG A 38 13.14 -7.14 2.34
CA ARG A 38 11.91 -7.07 3.14
C ARG A 38 10.84 -6.24 2.45
N ALA A 39 11.19 -5.11 1.85
CA ALA A 39 10.25 -4.26 1.12
C ALA A 39 9.60 -5.02 -0.05
N TYR A 40 10.36 -5.86 -0.74
CA TYR A 40 9.82 -6.81 -1.73
C TYR A 40 8.77 -7.75 -1.12
N LEU A 41 9.10 -8.42 -0.02
CA LEU A 41 8.20 -9.38 0.63
C LEU A 41 6.90 -8.70 1.09
N ILE A 42 7.03 -7.54 1.72
CA ILE A 42 5.89 -6.73 2.15
C ILE A 42 5.06 -6.34 0.93
N SER A 43 5.69 -5.86 -0.14
CA SER A 43 5.01 -5.51 -1.41
C SER A 43 4.35 -6.71 -2.10
N GLY A 44 4.48 -7.94 -1.60
CA GLY A 44 3.78 -9.11 -2.13
C GLY A 44 2.26 -8.95 -2.18
N TRP A 45 1.66 -8.05 -1.39
CA TRP A 45 0.23 -7.73 -1.48
C TRP A 45 -0.16 -7.18 -2.85
N THR A 46 0.73 -6.46 -3.56
CA THR A 46 0.44 -5.87 -4.87
C THR A 46 0.15 -6.95 -5.92
N LYS A 47 0.64 -8.18 -5.71
CA LYS A 47 0.44 -9.31 -6.64
C LYS A 47 -0.99 -9.84 -6.66
N LYS A 48 -1.82 -9.49 -5.67
CA LYS A 48 -3.23 -9.95 -5.56
C LYS A 48 -4.23 -8.99 -6.20
N HIS A 49 -3.75 -7.92 -6.82
CA HIS A 49 -4.57 -6.82 -7.34
C HIS A 49 -4.13 -6.45 -8.75
N ASP A 50 -4.94 -5.64 -9.41
CA ASP A 50 -4.58 -5.07 -10.70
C ASP A 50 -3.30 -4.24 -10.57
N PHE A 51 -2.33 -4.51 -11.45
CA PHE A 51 -1.01 -3.92 -11.37
C PHE A 51 -1.08 -2.41 -11.61
N ASP A 52 -1.77 -1.99 -12.66
CA ASP A 52 -1.81 -0.59 -13.08
C ASP A 52 -2.49 0.26 -12.01
N GLU A 53 -3.63 -0.19 -11.48
CA GLU A 53 -4.32 0.51 -10.40
C GLU A 53 -3.44 0.66 -9.15
N VAL A 54 -2.80 -0.42 -8.70
CA VAL A 54 -2.00 -0.40 -7.47
C VAL A 54 -0.76 0.47 -7.60
N TRP A 55 0.03 0.29 -8.66
CA TRP A 55 1.29 1.01 -8.80
C TRP A 55 1.09 2.48 -9.17
N ASN A 56 0.01 2.82 -9.87
CA ASN A 56 -0.38 4.21 -10.08
C ASN A 56 -0.84 4.86 -8.75
N ALA A 57 -1.61 4.14 -7.92
CA ALA A 57 -2.00 4.64 -6.60
C ALA A 57 -0.78 4.83 -5.66
N ILE A 58 0.16 3.89 -5.67
CA ILE A 58 1.43 4.03 -4.94
C ILE A 58 2.16 5.26 -5.46
N HIS A 59 2.31 5.42 -6.77
CA HIS A 59 3.01 6.55 -7.39
C HIS A 59 2.43 7.89 -6.96
N ASN A 60 1.10 8.03 -7.00
CA ASN A 60 0.39 9.26 -6.63
C ASN A 60 0.34 9.51 -5.12
N THR A 61 0.68 8.52 -4.28
CA THR A 61 0.83 8.75 -2.85
C THR A 61 2.06 9.61 -2.61
N PRO A 62 1.94 10.77 -1.94
CA PRO A 62 3.09 11.61 -1.62
C PRO A 62 4.14 10.82 -0.87
N ILE A 63 5.42 11.07 -1.17
CA ILE A 63 6.49 10.52 -0.36
C ILE A 63 6.31 11.11 1.05
N PRO A 64 6.35 10.30 2.11
CA PRO A 64 6.14 10.80 3.46
C PRO A 64 7.11 11.93 3.76
N ASP A 65 6.65 12.93 4.53
CA ASP A 65 7.52 14.00 5.02
C ASP A 65 8.40 13.46 6.14
N ILE A 66 9.42 12.70 5.72
CA ILE A 66 10.44 12.15 6.59
C ILE A 66 11.39 13.29 6.86
N LYS A 67 11.30 13.86 8.07
CA LYS A 67 12.21 14.92 8.52
C LYS A 67 13.65 14.44 8.40
N THR A 68 14.29 14.81 7.31
CA THR A 68 15.68 14.44 6.98
C THR A 68 16.67 14.98 8.01
N ALA A 69 16.31 16.04 8.74
CA ALA A 69 17.09 16.59 9.83
C ALA A 69 17.36 15.60 10.98
N ASN A 70 16.53 14.56 11.13
CA ASN A 70 16.73 13.51 12.14
C ASN A 70 17.35 12.23 11.57
N LEU A 71 17.62 12.20 10.26
CA LEU A 71 18.26 11.05 9.61
C LEU A 71 19.71 11.42 9.29
N ASP A 72 20.64 10.66 9.87
CA ASP A 72 22.05 10.77 9.52
C ASP A 72 22.26 10.17 8.11
N LEU A 73 22.14 11.01 7.09
CA LEU A 73 22.34 10.63 5.68
C LEU A 73 23.74 11.08 5.23
N PRO A 74 24.70 10.15 5.08
CA PRO A 74 26.02 10.46 4.52
C PRO A 74 25.93 11.12 3.12
N GLU A 75 26.97 11.87 2.73
CA GLU A 75 27.04 12.61 1.44
C GLU A 75 26.81 11.75 0.18
N ASN A 76 26.99 10.43 0.28
CA ASN A 76 26.78 9.46 -0.83
C ASN A 76 25.54 8.57 -0.64
N SER A 77 24.58 8.98 0.19
CA SER A 77 23.36 8.20 0.45
C SER A 77 22.49 7.97 -0.78
N ASN A 78 22.70 8.75 -1.85
CA ASN A 78 22.03 8.59 -3.13
C ASN A 78 22.55 7.39 -3.96
N LEU A 79 23.68 6.78 -3.60
CA LEU A 79 24.18 5.58 -4.24
C LEU A 79 23.88 4.36 -3.35
N ILE A 80 22.96 3.52 -3.81
CA ILE A 80 22.76 2.19 -3.22
C ILE A 80 23.78 1.25 -3.85
N LYS A 81 24.59 0.59 -3.04
CA LYS A 81 25.43 -0.55 -3.43
C LYS A 81 25.31 -1.62 -2.34
N VAL A 82 24.46 -2.63 -2.58
CA VAL A 82 24.03 -3.58 -1.54
C VAL A 82 23.93 -4.99 -2.08
N ASN A 83 23.97 -5.98 -1.20
CA ASN A 83 23.64 -7.35 -1.56
C ASN A 83 22.12 -7.56 -1.44
N ILE A 84 21.50 -8.04 -2.51
CA ILE A 84 20.10 -8.49 -2.52
C ILE A 84 19.99 -9.93 -2.99
N ASN A 85 18.86 -10.54 -2.66
CA ASN A 85 18.54 -11.91 -3.07
C ASN A 85 18.10 -11.94 -4.54
N PRO A 86 18.27 -13.07 -5.24
CA PRO A 86 17.88 -13.19 -6.66
C PRO A 86 16.41 -12.84 -6.92
N GLU A 87 15.51 -13.24 -6.03
CA GLU A 87 14.07 -12.94 -6.15
C GLU A 87 13.78 -11.44 -6.09
N THR A 88 14.43 -10.74 -5.16
CA THR A 88 14.31 -9.27 -5.05
C THR A 88 14.86 -8.58 -6.28
N HIS A 89 15.97 -9.09 -6.84
CA HIS A 89 16.52 -8.57 -8.09
C HIS A 89 15.54 -8.75 -9.25
N GLN A 90 14.97 -9.96 -9.40
CA GLN A 90 13.99 -10.24 -10.44
C GLN A 90 12.75 -9.36 -10.29
N PHE A 91 12.23 -9.22 -9.07
CA PHE A 91 11.11 -8.34 -8.79
C PHE A 91 11.38 -6.89 -9.20
N ILE A 92 12.57 -6.36 -8.92
CA ILE A 92 12.97 -5.02 -9.35
C ILE A 92 12.95 -4.91 -10.89
N ILE A 93 13.42 -5.92 -11.62
CA ILE A 93 13.37 -5.96 -13.09
C ILE A 93 11.92 -6.00 -13.58
N ASP A 94 11.08 -6.81 -12.96
CA ASP A 94 9.67 -6.96 -13.34
C ASP A 94 8.91 -5.63 -13.17
N ILE A 95 9.11 -4.94 -12.04
CA ILE A 95 8.55 -3.59 -11.82
C ILE A 95 9.13 -2.60 -12.82
N LYS A 96 10.43 -2.65 -13.12
CA LYS A 96 11.08 -1.75 -14.09
C LYS A 96 10.46 -1.85 -15.49
N ASN A 97 9.98 -3.03 -15.88
CA ASN A 97 9.37 -3.30 -17.17
C ASN A 97 7.88 -2.92 -17.21
N GLN A 98 7.15 -3.13 -16.12
CA GLN A 98 5.70 -2.91 -16.07
C GLN A 98 5.32 -1.48 -15.66
N LEU A 99 6.08 -0.86 -14.75
CA LEU A 99 5.77 0.46 -14.21
C LEU A 99 5.66 1.58 -15.25
N PRO A 100 6.46 1.65 -16.35
CA PRO A 100 6.24 2.63 -17.40
C PRO A 100 4.83 2.57 -18.00
N VAL A 101 4.29 1.37 -18.21
CA VAL A 101 2.96 1.16 -18.78
C VAL A 101 1.89 1.67 -17.81
N ALA A 102 1.98 1.26 -16.54
CA ALA A 102 1.07 1.69 -15.48
C ALA A 102 1.02 3.22 -15.27
N LEU A 103 2.12 3.92 -15.57
CA LEU A 103 2.25 5.36 -15.41
C LEU A 103 2.09 6.14 -16.72
N GLU A 104 1.74 5.47 -17.82
CA GLU A 104 1.65 6.07 -19.17
C GLU A 104 2.94 6.82 -19.56
N ALA A 105 4.08 6.34 -19.09
CA ALA A 105 5.39 6.95 -19.28
C ALA A 105 6.23 6.13 -20.27
N GLN A 106 7.02 6.81 -21.11
CA GLN A 106 7.93 6.13 -22.04
C GLN A 106 9.03 5.33 -21.30
N TYR A 107 9.46 5.82 -20.13
CA TYR A 107 10.52 5.20 -19.34
C TYR A 107 10.47 5.66 -17.88
N VAL A 108 10.86 4.78 -16.96
CA VAL A 108 11.11 5.11 -15.53
C VAL A 108 12.54 4.75 -15.15
N THR A 109 13.21 5.58 -14.34
CA THR A 109 14.58 5.26 -13.88
C THR A 109 14.57 4.17 -12.82
N MET A 110 15.71 3.49 -12.61
CA MET A 110 15.83 2.55 -11.48
C MET A 110 15.58 3.23 -10.13
N GLY A 111 15.91 4.51 -10.00
CA GLY A 111 15.63 5.28 -8.79
C GLY A 111 14.13 5.41 -8.51
N VAL A 112 13.31 5.58 -9.55
CA VAL A 112 11.84 5.58 -9.44
C VAL A 112 11.34 4.20 -9.03
N VAL A 113 11.83 3.13 -9.65
CA VAL A 113 11.43 1.75 -9.31
C VAL A 113 11.69 1.45 -7.84
N ILE A 114 12.91 1.74 -7.35
CA ILE A 114 13.26 1.55 -5.93
C ILE A 114 12.37 2.41 -5.03
N ARG A 115 12.10 3.67 -5.42
CA ARG A 115 11.20 4.54 -4.67
C ARG A 115 9.81 3.93 -4.52
N GLU A 116 9.20 3.44 -5.60
CA GLU A 116 7.83 2.89 -5.51
C GLU A 116 7.79 1.60 -4.68
N ILE A 117 8.81 0.75 -4.76
CA ILE A 117 8.93 -0.45 -3.92
C ILE A 117 9.01 -0.07 -2.43
N LEU A 118 9.84 0.92 -2.08
CA LEU A 118 9.96 1.39 -0.70
C LEU A 118 8.67 2.08 -0.22
N LYS A 119 7.99 2.83 -1.09
CA LYS A 119 6.70 3.45 -0.78
C LYS A 119 5.63 2.41 -0.51
N SER A 120 5.56 1.36 -1.34
CA SER A 120 4.64 0.24 -1.13
C SER A 120 4.81 -0.37 0.27
N ALA A 121 6.06 -0.65 0.67
CA ALA A 121 6.34 -1.18 2.00
C ALA A 121 5.97 -0.19 3.11
N TYR A 122 6.35 1.08 2.96
CA TYR A 122 6.01 2.14 3.91
C TYR A 122 4.50 2.25 4.14
N ILE A 123 3.72 2.22 3.05
CA ILE A 123 2.27 2.31 3.09
C ILE A 123 1.70 1.17 3.94
N VAL A 124 2.15 -0.07 3.74
CA VAL A 124 1.68 -1.21 4.55
C VAL A 124 2.06 -1.09 6.02
N ILE A 125 3.26 -0.60 6.31
CA ILE A 125 3.76 -0.48 7.68
C ILE A 125 3.05 0.64 8.45
N ASN A 126 2.84 1.78 7.81
CA ASN A 126 2.42 3.02 8.46
C ASN A 126 0.95 3.36 8.27
N THR A 127 0.27 2.64 7.40
CA THR A 127 -1.16 2.75 7.26
C THR A 127 -1.76 1.39 7.44
N ASP A 128 -2.97 1.36 7.94
CA ASP A 128 -3.80 0.16 8.01
C ASP A 128 -4.26 -0.18 6.57
N TYR A 129 -3.32 -0.28 5.62
CA TYR A 129 -3.58 -0.16 4.18
C TYR A 129 -4.42 -1.32 3.67
N GLN A 130 -4.29 -2.51 4.25
CA GLN A 130 -5.21 -3.61 3.97
C GLN A 130 -6.65 -3.20 4.28
N SER A 131 -6.90 -2.55 5.42
CA SER A 131 -8.23 -2.05 5.78
C SER A 131 -8.62 -0.81 4.96
N THR A 132 -7.67 0.05 4.61
CA THR A 132 -7.90 1.35 3.94
C THR A 132 -8.01 1.24 2.42
N PHE A 133 -7.31 0.30 1.79
CA PHE A 133 -7.44 -0.04 0.37
C PHE A 133 -8.75 -0.78 0.11
N ILE A 134 -9.13 -1.73 0.98
CA ILE A 134 -10.47 -2.31 0.97
C ILE A 134 -11.52 -1.21 1.17
N LYS A 135 -11.36 -0.29 2.13
CA LYS A 135 -12.30 0.83 2.33
C LYS A 135 -12.32 1.82 1.17
N ARG A 136 -11.19 2.17 0.54
CA ARG A 136 -11.14 3.10 -0.61
C ARG A 136 -11.69 2.46 -1.87
N ASN A 137 -11.42 1.19 -2.12
CA ASN A 137 -12.03 0.48 -3.25
C ASN A 137 -13.50 0.21 -2.99
N ASN A 138 -13.91 -0.12 -1.76
CA ASN A 138 -15.33 -0.15 -1.38
C ASN A 138 -15.97 1.23 -1.56
N PHE A 139 -15.33 2.33 -1.18
CA PHE A 139 -15.87 3.68 -1.39
C PHE A 139 -15.96 4.06 -2.87
N LYS A 140 -14.99 3.62 -3.69
CA LYS A 140 -14.99 3.84 -5.15
C LYS A 140 -16.07 2.97 -5.81
N PHE A 141 -16.26 1.73 -5.36
CA PHE A 141 -17.36 0.84 -5.74
C PHE A 141 -18.72 1.38 -5.27
N GLU A 142 -18.85 1.85 -4.03
CA GLU A 142 -20.04 2.48 -3.45
C GLU A 142 -20.40 3.73 -4.26
N LYS A 143 -19.45 4.59 -4.59
CA LYS A 143 -19.69 5.73 -5.48
C LYS A 143 -20.08 5.32 -6.90
N MET A 144 -19.54 4.22 -7.42
CA MET A 144 -19.95 3.70 -8.73
C MET A 144 -21.36 3.08 -8.67
N ILE A 145 -21.72 2.42 -7.58
CA ILE A 145 -23.06 1.90 -7.29
C ILE A 145 -24.03 3.06 -7.10
N GLU A 146 -23.72 4.07 -6.29
CA GLU A 146 -24.52 5.30 -6.10
C GLU A 146 -24.75 6.02 -7.42
N LYS A 147 -23.70 6.15 -8.26
CA LYS A 147 -23.80 6.76 -9.58
C LYS A 147 -24.63 5.91 -10.55
N GLN A 148 -24.57 4.58 -10.45
CA GLN A 148 -25.45 3.68 -11.22
C GLN A 148 -26.90 3.74 -10.72
N ILE A 149 -27.11 3.82 -9.41
CA ILE A 149 -28.39 3.99 -8.73
C ILE A 149 -29.01 5.35 -9.07
N GLU A 150 -28.24 6.43 -9.19
CA GLU A 150 -28.71 7.71 -9.74
C GLU A 150 -29.18 7.61 -11.18
N THR A 151 -28.61 6.69 -11.97
CA THR A 151 -28.93 6.56 -13.39
C THR A 151 -30.02 5.55 -13.74
N LYS A 152 -30.43 4.64 -12.84
CA LYS A 152 -31.49 3.64 -13.15
C LYS A 152 -32.40 3.29 -11.96
N ASP A 153 -33.69 3.46 -12.24
CA ASP A 153 -34.91 3.00 -11.56
C ASP A 153 -35.15 3.38 -10.09
N THR A 154 -36.12 4.27 -9.90
CA THR A 154 -36.70 4.69 -8.62
C THR A 154 -37.22 3.49 -7.80
N ASP A 155 -37.66 2.42 -8.49
CA ASP A 155 -38.21 1.22 -7.87
C ASP A 155 -37.13 0.37 -7.19
N LEU A 156 -35.92 0.30 -7.76
CA LEU A 156 -34.80 -0.42 -7.14
C LEU A 156 -34.32 0.27 -5.86
N LYS A 157 -34.34 1.61 -5.83
CA LYS A 157 -34.01 2.39 -4.62
C LYS A 157 -35.00 2.14 -3.49
N MET A 158 -36.27 1.96 -3.82
CA MET A 158 -37.33 1.70 -2.85
C MET A 158 -37.14 0.31 -2.22
N LEU A 159 -36.93 -0.71 -3.06
CA LEU A 159 -36.68 -2.09 -2.62
C LEU A 159 -35.42 -2.22 -1.74
N ILE A 160 -34.34 -1.49 -2.08
CA ILE A 160 -33.11 -1.50 -1.27
C ILE A 160 -33.33 -0.85 0.09
N LYS A 161 -34.07 0.27 0.14
CA LYS A 161 -34.40 0.94 1.41
C LYS A 161 -35.30 0.08 2.30
N GLU A 162 -36.26 -0.63 1.72
CA GLU A 162 -37.14 -1.55 2.45
C GLU A 162 -36.33 -2.73 3.02
N ALA A 163 -35.48 -3.36 2.21
CA ALA A 163 -34.61 -4.44 2.67
C ALA A 163 -33.64 -4.00 3.79
N GLN A 164 -33.13 -2.77 3.72
CA GLN A 164 -32.27 -2.21 4.78
C GLN A 164 -33.04 -1.97 6.08
N ALA A 165 -34.29 -1.51 6.01
CA ALA A 165 -35.13 -1.34 7.20
C ALA A 165 -35.44 -2.69 7.87
N ASP A 166 -35.74 -3.72 7.08
CA ASP A 166 -36.02 -5.07 7.59
C ASP A 166 -34.80 -5.70 8.27
N ILE A 167 -33.61 -5.54 7.69
CA ILE A 167 -32.36 -6.02 8.29
C ILE A 167 -32.11 -5.37 9.65
N ASN A 168 -32.28 -4.05 9.75
CA ASN A 168 -32.08 -3.34 11.01
C ASN A 168 -33.06 -3.80 12.09
N ASN A 169 -34.34 -3.99 11.74
CA ASN A 169 -35.33 -4.53 12.68
C ASN A 169 -34.98 -5.95 13.16
N ILE A 170 -34.42 -6.80 12.28
CA ILE A 170 -33.98 -8.14 12.67
C ILE A 170 -32.79 -8.06 13.64
N LEU A 171 -31.83 -7.18 13.37
CA LEU A 171 -30.65 -6.99 14.22
C LEU A 171 -31.03 -6.46 15.61
N ASP A 172 -31.94 -5.49 15.69
CA ASP A 172 -32.42 -4.94 16.97
C ASP A 172 -33.17 -5.98 17.81
N ASN A 173 -33.98 -6.83 17.15
CA ASN A 173 -34.66 -7.94 17.82
C ASN A 173 -33.69 -9.02 18.31
N LEU A 174 -32.63 -9.30 17.54
CA LEU A 174 -31.60 -10.25 17.95
C LEU A 174 -30.78 -9.70 19.12
N ALA A 175 -30.42 -8.42 19.10
CA ALA A 175 -29.73 -7.75 20.20
C ALA A 175 -30.56 -7.80 21.49
N SER A 176 -31.85 -7.45 21.40
CA SER A 176 -32.76 -7.47 22.55
C SER A 176 -32.90 -8.87 23.16
N LYS A 177 -32.99 -9.91 22.33
CA LYS A 177 -33.04 -11.31 22.80
C LYS A 177 -31.73 -11.79 23.42
N LEU A 178 -30.59 -11.30 22.93
CA LEU A 178 -29.29 -11.63 23.49
C LEU A 178 -29.15 -11.05 24.90
N ASP A 179 -29.61 -9.80 25.09
CA ASP A 179 -29.63 -9.14 26.40
C ASP A 179 -30.54 -9.88 27.40
N GLU A 180 -31.73 -10.30 26.98
CA GLU A 180 -32.64 -11.11 27.81
C GLU A 180 -32.05 -12.47 28.25
N LEU A 181 -31.21 -13.08 27.41
CA LEU A 181 -30.52 -14.34 27.71
C LEU A 181 -29.29 -14.13 28.60
N SER A 182 -28.67 -12.95 28.56
CA SER A 182 -27.51 -12.59 29.39
C SER A 182 -27.86 -12.25 30.85
N HIS A 183 -29.15 -11.99 31.11
CA HIS A 183 -29.68 -11.65 32.44
C HIS A 183 -30.54 -12.75 33.10
N LYS A 184 -30.45 -13.99 32.57
CA LYS A 184 -30.96 -15.22 33.20
C LYS A 184 -29.81 -16.06 33.75
#